data_AF-A0A9P6H7K9-F1
#
_entry.id   AF-A0A9P6H7K9-F1
#
_cell.length_a   1.000
_cell.length_b   1.000
_cell.length_c   1.000
_cell.angle_alpha   90.00
_cell.angle_beta   90.00
_cell.angle_gamma   90.00
#
_symmetry.space_group_name_H-M   'P 1'
#
loop_
_entity.id
_entity.type
_entity.pdbx_description
1 polymer ?
#
loop_
_entity_poly.entity_id
_entity_poly.type
_entity_poly.pdbx_seq_one_letter_code
_entity_poly.pdbx_strand_id
1 'polypeptide(L)'
;LPSHNRPTEVGQFQKWARKYSRGEDVDAEKFGEAVIKWWLTIQPTTRKQWPPTYGPLSADFSFDYFNCGGPNGVFLMILCLGWWANALTVDTNLIDYTLVVNDVSWVLEQIANKEA
;
A
#
# COMPACT_ATOMS: atom_id res chain seq x y z
N LEU A 1 4.72 -5.07 -7.05
CA LEU A 1 3.52 -5.49 -6.27
C LEU A 1 2.74 -6.58 -6.98
N PRO A 2 2.31 -7.64 -6.26
CA PRO A 2 1.52 -8.74 -6.80
C PRO A 2 0.16 -8.26 -7.30
N SER A 3 -0.41 -9.02 -8.25
CA SER A 3 -1.78 -8.85 -8.73
C SER A 3 -2.80 -9.48 -7.77
N HIS A 4 -2.40 -10.50 -7.01
CA HIS A 4 -3.25 -11.14 -6.01
C HIS A 4 -3.55 -10.19 -4.84
N ASN A 5 -4.79 -10.24 -4.34
CA ASN A 5 -5.32 -9.37 -3.28
C ASN A 5 -5.27 -7.86 -3.55
N ARG A 6 -4.93 -7.44 -4.78
CA ARG A 6 -5.03 -6.04 -5.20
C ARG A 6 -6.48 -5.57 -5.10
N PRO A 7 -6.77 -4.36 -4.57
CA PRO A 7 -8.11 -3.80 -4.58
C PRO A 7 -8.66 -3.75 -6.01
N THR A 8 -9.95 -4.04 -6.16
CA THR A 8 -10.64 -4.15 -7.46
C THR A 8 -10.57 -2.86 -8.27
N GLU A 9 -10.59 -1.74 -7.57
CA GLU A 9 -10.54 -0.36 -8.05
C GLU A 9 -9.23 -0.11 -8.82
N VAL A 10 -8.11 -0.66 -8.34
CA VAL A 10 -6.82 -0.57 -9.03
C VAL A 10 -6.87 -1.32 -10.38
N GLY A 11 -7.57 -2.45 -10.41
CA GLY A 11 -7.80 -3.20 -11.65
C GLY A 11 -8.66 -2.43 -12.65
N GLN A 12 -9.69 -1.71 -12.16
CA GLN A 12 -10.56 -0.86 -12.98
C GLN A 12 -9.79 0.36 -13.53
N PHE A 13 -9.03 1.06 -12.68
CA PHE A 13 -8.17 2.17 -13.08
C PHE A 13 -7.17 1.78 -14.18
N GLN A 14 -6.55 0.60 -14.06
CA GLN A 14 -5.66 0.07 -15.10
C GLN A 14 -6.39 -0.20 -16.42
N LYS A 15 -7.61 -0.75 -16.38
CA LYS A 15 -8.45 -0.98 -17.57
C LYS A 15 -8.88 0.33 -18.24
N TRP A 16 -9.06 1.41 -17.49
CA TRP A 16 -9.44 2.72 -18.04
C TRP A 16 -8.25 3.55 -18.51
N ALA A 17 -7.13 2.91 -18.83
CA ALA A 17 -5.91 3.57 -19.29
C ALA A 17 -5.38 4.62 -18.30
N ARG A 18 -5.56 4.40 -16.99
CA ARG A 18 -5.02 5.25 -15.92
C ARG A 18 -5.54 6.69 -15.93
N LYS A 19 -6.82 6.88 -16.29
CA LYS A 19 -7.44 8.21 -16.31
C LYS A 19 -7.67 8.74 -14.89
N TYR A 20 -6.79 9.63 -14.44
CA TYR A 20 -6.85 10.28 -13.12
C TYR A 20 -8.10 11.15 -12.90
N SER A 21 -8.73 11.62 -13.98
CA SER A 21 -9.99 12.39 -13.91
C SER A 21 -11.20 11.55 -13.45
N ARG A 22 -11.02 10.25 -13.27
CA ARG A 22 -12.02 9.32 -12.75
C ARG A 22 -11.52 8.71 -11.44
N GLY A 23 -11.19 9.56 -10.46
CA GLY A 23 -10.95 9.08 -9.10
C GLY A 23 -12.10 8.15 -8.71
N GLU A 24 -11.76 6.96 -8.22
CA GLU A 24 -12.80 6.00 -7.84
C GLU A 24 -13.47 6.53 -6.57
N ASP A 25 -14.81 6.58 -6.60
CA ASP A 25 -15.61 6.81 -5.40
C ASP A 25 -15.59 5.49 -4.60
N VAL A 26 -14.73 5.43 -3.59
CA VAL A 26 -14.46 4.21 -2.84
C VAL A 26 -15.14 4.25 -1.48
N ASP A 27 -15.68 3.11 -1.05
CA ASP A 27 -16.10 2.90 0.34
C ASP A 27 -14.85 2.84 1.22
N ALA A 28 -14.63 3.87 2.04
CA ALA A 28 -13.36 4.05 2.75
C ALA A 28 -13.00 2.88 3.67
N GLU A 29 -13.98 2.23 4.31
CA GLU A 29 -13.73 1.12 5.23
C GLU A 29 -13.34 -0.14 4.46
N LYS A 30 -14.17 -0.56 3.49
CA LYS A 30 -13.89 -1.76 2.68
C LYS A 30 -12.63 -1.60 1.85
N PHE A 31 -12.43 -0.40 1.29
CA PHE A 31 -11.26 -0.11 0.50
C PHE A 31 -10.00 -0.10 1.37
N GLY A 32 -10.08 0.46 2.58
CA GLY A 32 -8.99 0.43 3.56
C GLY A 32 -8.53 -0.98 3.91
N GLU A 33 -9.47 -1.87 4.24
CA GLU A 33 -9.19 -3.27 4.52
C GLU A 33 -8.51 -3.97 3.32
N ALA A 34 -8.99 -3.71 2.10
CA ALA A 34 -8.40 -4.26 0.88
C ALA A 34 -6.97 -3.75 0.65
N VAL A 35 -6.72 -2.46 0.90
CA VAL A 35 -5.38 -1.85 0.80
C VAL A 35 -4.44 -2.47 1.84
N ILE A 36 -4.85 -2.59 3.10
CA ILE A 36 -4.05 -3.25 4.15
C ILE A 36 -3.71 -4.68 3.75
N LYS A 37 -4.72 -5.46 3.36
CA LYS A 37 -4.54 -6.85 2.94
C LYS A 37 -3.55 -6.97 1.79
N TRP A 38 -3.66 -6.09 0.80
CA TRP A 38 -2.73 -6.06 -0.33
C TRP A 38 -1.32 -5.67 0.12
N TRP A 39 -1.18 -4.64 0.95
CA TRP A 39 0.10 -4.19 1.50
C TRP A 39 0.81 -5.29 2.29
N LEU A 40 0.09 -6.07 3.08
CA LEU A 40 0.66 -7.21 3.81
C LEU A 40 1.17 -8.33 2.90
N THR A 41 0.67 -8.48 1.68
CA THR A 41 1.13 -9.55 0.78
C THR A 41 2.59 -9.40 0.36
N ILE A 42 3.10 -8.16 0.35
CA ILE A 42 4.46 -7.82 -0.07
C ILE A 42 5.41 -7.59 1.10
N GLN A 43 4.88 -7.49 2.32
CA GLN A 43 5.73 -7.44 3.49
C GLN A 43 6.44 -8.79 3.64
N PRO A 44 7.69 -8.79 4.10
CA PRO A 44 8.37 -10.03 4.47
C PRO A 44 7.59 -10.79 5.53
N THR A 45 7.76 -12.11 5.58
CA THR A 45 6.94 -13.02 6.40
C THR A 45 6.88 -12.60 7.88
N THR A 46 7.96 -12.04 8.42
CA THR A 46 8.05 -11.53 9.80
C THR A 46 7.20 -10.29 10.07
N ARG A 47 6.68 -9.62 9.02
CA ARG A 47 5.84 -8.41 9.09
C ARG A 47 4.46 -8.59 8.45
N LYS A 48 4.02 -9.83 8.18
CA LYS A 48 2.67 -10.12 7.65
C LYS A 48 1.59 -10.13 8.75
N GLN A 49 1.61 -9.12 9.62
CA GLN A 49 0.63 -8.93 10.69
C GLN A 49 0.18 -7.48 10.76
N TRP A 50 -1.05 -7.26 11.22
CA TRP A 50 -1.63 -5.93 11.44
C TRP A 50 -2.01 -5.77 12.90
N PRO A 51 -1.72 -4.63 13.56
CA PRO A 51 -0.92 -3.50 13.08
C PRO A 51 0.54 -3.85 12.75
N PRO A 52 1.25 -3.02 11.97
CA PRO A 52 2.60 -3.31 11.56
C PRO A 52 3.56 -3.20 12.74
N THR A 53 4.53 -4.11 12.80
CA THR A 53 5.60 -4.09 13.81
C THR A 53 6.87 -3.47 13.26
N TYR A 54 7.40 -2.50 14.00
CA TYR A 54 8.68 -1.85 13.73
C TYR A 54 9.77 -2.53 14.58
N GLY A 55 10.81 -3.04 13.93
CA GLY A 55 11.92 -3.71 14.60
C GLY A 55 13.16 -3.74 13.70
N PRO A 56 14.32 -4.15 14.25
CA PRO A 56 15.53 -4.30 13.46
C PRO A 56 15.27 -5.26 12.30
N LEU A 57 15.49 -4.77 11.08
CA LEU A 57 15.48 -5.63 9.90
C LEU A 57 16.71 -6.55 10.00
N SER A 58 16.53 -7.87 10.00
CA SER A 58 17.64 -8.80 9.93
C SER A 58 18.46 -8.56 8.64
N ALA A 59 19.74 -8.95 8.62
CA ALA A 59 20.57 -8.80 7.42
C ALA A 59 19.94 -9.49 6.19
N ASP A 60 19.21 -10.59 6.41
CA ASP A 60 18.50 -11.36 5.37
C ASP A 60 17.14 -10.76 4.97
N PHE A 61 16.77 -9.61 5.53
CA PHE A 61 15.49 -8.98 5.27
C PHE A 61 15.53 -8.25 3.93
N SER A 62 14.88 -8.81 2.92
CA SER A 62 14.86 -8.20 1.59
C SER A 62 13.49 -7.67 1.19
N PHE A 63 13.47 -6.45 0.67
CA PHE A 63 12.33 -5.82 0.01
C PHE A 63 12.35 -6.09 -1.51
N ASP A 64 12.90 -7.21 -1.97
CA ASP A 64 13.06 -7.53 -3.41
C ASP A 64 11.77 -7.40 -4.23
N TYR A 65 10.60 -7.53 -3.62
CA TYR A 65 9.30 -7.26 -4.26
C TYR A 65 9.15 -5.82 -4.77
N PHE A 66 9.94 -4.89 -4.23
CA PHE A 66 10.06 -3.50 -4.65
C PHE A 66 11.19 -3.29 -5.68
N ASN A 67 12.23 -4.15 -5.69
CA ASN A 67 13.30 -4.16 -6.70
C ASN A 67 12.91 -4.84 -8.02
N CYS A 68 11.78 -5.55 -8.04
CA CYS A 68 11.19 -6.04 -9.27
C CYS A 68 10.66 -4.85 -10.08
N GLY A 69 11.43 -4.39 -11.08
CA GLY A 69 11.16 -3.25 -11.99
C GLY A 69 9.92 -3.37 -12.89
N GLY A 70 8.81 -3.87 -12.35
CA GLY A 70 7.50 -3.77 -12.96
C GLY A 70 6.95 -2.34 -12.80
N PRO A 71 6.25 -1.80 -13.81
CA PRO A 71 6.25 -0.37 -14.06
C PRO A 71 5.62 0.55 -13.00
N ASN A 72 4.89 0.07 -11.98
CA ASN A 72 4.13 0.96 -11.09
C ASN A 72 3.81 0.38 -9.69
N GLY A 73 4.61 -0.53 -9.13
CA GLY A 73 4.27 -1.17 -7.85
C GLY A 73 3.97 -0.17 -6.73
N VAL A 74 4.99 0.55 -6.27
CA VAL A 74 4.85 1.57 -5.21
C VAL A 74 3.87 2.67 -5.60
N PHE A 75 3.92 3.14 -6.85
CA PHE A 75 3.02 4.17 -7.35
C PHE A 75 1.54 3.81 -7.14
N LEU A 76 1.14 2.57 -7.42
CA LEU A 76 -0.25 2.15 -7.22
C LEU A 76 -0.62 2.09 -5.73
N MET A 77 0.32 1.79 -4.84
CA MET A 77 0.07 1.89 -3.40
C MET A 77 -0.17 3.35 -2.99
N ILE A 78 0.68 4.28 -3.43
CA ILE A 78 0.50 5.73 -3.18
C ILE A 78 -0.84 6.22 -3.73
N LEU A 79 -1.22 5.77 -4.93
CA LEU A 79 -2.51 6.09 -5.54
C LEU A 79 -3.69 5.59 -4.70
N CYS A 80 -3.61 4.34 -4.19
CA CYS A 80 -4.61 3.82 -3.27
C CYS A 80 -4.73 4.67 -2.01
N LEU A 81 -3.60 5.08 -1.40
CA LEU A 81 -3.64 5.95 -0.22
C LEU A 81 -4.32 7.28 -0.53
N GLY A 82 -4.08 7.85 -1.71
CA GLY A 82 -4.77 9.07 -2.16
C GLY A 82 -6.28 8.89 -2.31
N TRP A 83 -6.75 7.79 -2.91
CA TRP A 83 -8.18 7.50 -3.02
C TRP A 83 -8.82 7.25 -1.66
N TRP A 84 -8.15 6.48 -0.79
CA TRP A 84 -8.62 6.23 0.55
C TRP A 84 -8.75 7.55 1.33
N ALA A 85 -7.73 8.40 1.30
CA ALA A 85 -7.75 9.71 1.95
C ALA A 85 -8.92 10.58 1.51
N ASN A 86 -9.23 10.58 0.22
CA ASN A 86 -10.33 11.34 -0.35
C ASN A 86 -11.71 10.80 0.08
N ALA A 87 -11.80 9.51 0.41
CA ALA A 87 -13.02 8.87 0.86
C ALA A 87 -13.23 8.95 2.38
N LEU A 88 -12.22 9.35 3.17
CA LEU A 88 -12.34 9.48 4.62
C LEU A 88 -13.34 10.58 5.00
N THR A 89 -14.26 10.23 5.90
CA THR A 89 -15.20 11.16 6.55
C THR A 89 -14.89 11.26 8.04
N VAL A 90 -15.58 12.17 8.76
CA VAL A 90 -15.42 12.34 10.21
C VAL A 90 -15.70 11.05 11.00
N ASP A 91 -16.54 10.17 10.47
CA ASP A 91 -16.94 8.91 11.12
C ASP A 91 -16.03 7.72 10.72
N THR A 92 -15.05 7.93 9.85
CA THR A 92 -14.18 6.84 9.37
C THR A 92 -13.03 6.58 10.35
N ASN A 93 -12.62 5.31 10.47
CA ASN A 93 -11.48 4.91 11.30
C ASN A 93 -10.15 5.46 10.73
N LEU A 94 -9.76 6.66 11.19
CA LEU A 94 -8.51 7.34 10.81
C LEU A 94 -7.25 6.63 11.30
N ILE A 95 -7.37 5.73 12.28
CA ILE A 95 -6.23 5.05 12.89
C ILE A 95 -5.59 4.12 11.86
N ASP A 96 -6.39 3.28 11.20
CA ASP A 96 -5.88 2.33 10.21
C ASP A 96 -5.25 3.03 9.01
N TYR A 97 -5.87 4.10 8.50
CA TYR A 97 -5.29 4.91 7.44
C TYR A 97 -3.91 5.47 7.83
N THR A 98 -3.83 6.08 9.02
CA THR A 98 -2.59 6.68 9.53
C THR A 98 -1.50 5.61 9.72
N LEU A 99 -1.85 4.44 10.24
CA LEU A 99 -0.93 3.32 10.40
C LEU A 99 -0.38 2.83 9.06
N VAL A 100 -1.22 2.72 8.02
CA VAL A 100 -0.74 2.29 6.69
C VAL A 100 0.18 3.34 6.08
N VAL A 101 -0.18 4.63 6.16
CA VAL A 101 0.66 5.71 5.62
C VAL A 101 2.02 5.73 6.30
N ASN A 102 2.06 5.60 7.63
CA ASN A 102 3.30 5.53 8.39
C ASN A 102 4.14 4.31 8.01
N ASP A 103 3.51 3.14 7.85
CA ASP A 103 4.23 1.92 7.50
C ASP A 103 4.79 1.94 6.08
N VAL A 104 4.01 2.46 5.12
CA VAL A 104 4.47 2.66 3.74
C VAL A 104 5.66 3.62 3.71
N SER A 105 5.58 4.73 4.43
CA SER A 105 6.66 5.71 4.54
C SER A 105 7.93 5.08 5.13
N TRP A 106 7.78 4.36 6.25
CA TRP A 106 8.88 3.66 6.89
C TRP A 106 9.54 2.64 5.95
N VAL A 107 8.76 1.83 5.23
CA VAL A 107 9.30 0.85 4.27
C VAL A 107 10.09 1.55 3.16
N LEU A 108 9.59 2.67 2.62
CA LEU A 108 10.30 3.44 1.60
C LEU A 108 11.62 4.02 2.12
N GLU A 109 11.65 4.49 3.37
CA GLU A 109 12.90 4.93 4.02
C GLU A 109 13.90 3.77 4.15
N GLN A 110 13.44 2.57 4.54
CA GLN A 110 14.33 1.41 4.63
C GLN A 110 14.90 0.99 3.27
N ILE A 111 14.11 1.12 2.19
CA ILE A 111 14.57 0.86 0.83
C ILE A 111 15.61 1.91 0.43
N ALA A 112 15.30 3.20 0.60
CA ALA A 112 16.21 4.30 0.24
C ALA A 112 17.55 4.24 1.01
N ASN A 113 17.51 3.91 2.29
CA ASN A 113 18.71 3.83 3.13
C ASN A 113 19.54 2.56 2.90
N LYS A 114 19.00 1.53 2.24
CA LYS A 114 19.75 0.32 1.85
C LYS A 114 20.56 0.51 0.56
N GLU A 115 20.27 1.55 -0.23
CA GLU A 115 20.98 1.87 -1.47
C GLU A 115 22.12 2.90 -1.30
N ALA A 116 22.34 3.40 -0.07
CA ALA A 116 23.42 4.32 0.30
C ALA A 116 24.60 3.59 0.97
#